data_AF-A0A662VVH0-F1
#
_entry.id   AF-A0A662VVH0-F1
#
_cell.length_a   1.000
_cell.length_b   1.000
_cell.length_c   1.000
_cell.angle_alpha   90.00
_cell.angle_beta   90.00
_cell.angle_gamma   90.00
#
_symmetry.space_group_name_H-M   'P 1'
#
loop_
_entity.id
_entity.type
_entity.pdbx_description
1 polymer ?
#
loop_
_entity_poly.entity_id
_entity_poly.type
_entity_poly.pdbx_seq_one_letter_code
_entity_poly.pdbx_strand_id
1 'polypeptide(L)'
;MIFVDSREPSRIIEKLRELGLNTVIRRLEIGDYLIKHGTYEVIIERKSAEDFLSSIVDNRLFRQCHILSSRYPFSFLFVVGNLRKAAEERNFNVHGIVGALISLAVKNVQGQVVPLVFETEDEFCYAVKSVEKRLVEGELRIVPRLQKLESPQIAMLQAIPGIGEKKALNLLRKFGNVYRIVNASVSELARVEGIGEKKAREIYRIFRREFK
;
A
#
# COMPACT_ATOMS: atom_id res chain seq x y z
N MET A 1 16.97 3.15 -6.90
CA MET A 1 16.91 4.37 -7.74
C MET A 1 15.75 5.23 -7.27
N ILE A 2 15.94 6.55 -7.17
CA ILE A 2 14.92 7.47 -6.68
C ILE A 2 14.52 8.43 -7.80
N PHE A 3 13.23 8.51 -8.11
CA PHE A 3 12.66 9.54 -8.96
C PHE A 3 12.12 10.66 -8.09
N VAL A 4 12.49 11.90 -8.39
CA VAL A 4 12.07 13.09 -7.63
C VAL A 4 11.20 13.96 -8.53
N ASP A 5 10.06 14.41 -8.01
CA ASP A 5 9.18 15.33 -8.73
C ASP A 5 9.92 16.64 -9.03
N SER A 6 9.74 17.15 -10.25
CA SER A 6 10.40 18.36 -10.73
C SER A 6 10.02 19.64 -9.97
N ARG A 7 8.99 19.61 -9.11
CA ARG A 7 8.58 20.72 -8.24
C ARG A 7 9.36 20.78 -6.93
N GLU A 8 10.10 19.72 -6.58
CA GLU A 8 10.82 19.70 -5.30
C GLU A 8 12.03 20.64 -5.30
N PRO A 9 12.36 21.29 -4.16
CA PRO A 9 13.48 22.23 -4.07
C PRO A 9 14.83 21.59 -4.43
N SER A 10 15.64 22.28 -5.24
CA SER A 10 16.97 21.82 -5.67
C SER A 10 17.88 21.45 -4.50
N ARG A 11 17.86 22.26 -3.44
CA ARG A 11 18.62 22.04 -2.19
C ARG A 11 18.34 20.69 -1.53
N ILE A 12 17.12 20.15 -1.64
CA ILE A 12 16.79 18.82 -1.11
C ILE A 12 17.37 17.73 -2.01
N ILE A 13 17.27 17.93 -3.33
CA ILE A 13 17.81 17.00 -4.31
C ILE A 13 19.34 16.90 -4.18
N GLU A 14 20.02 18.02 -3.95
CA GLU A 14 21.45 18.10 -3.65
C GLU A 14 21.80 17.32 -2.39
N LYS A 15 21.08 17.56 -1.29
CA LYS A 15 21.22 16.81 -0.03
C LYS A 15 21.10 15.29 -0.21
N LEU A 16 20.10 14.85 -0.98
CA LEU A 16 19.88 13.44 -1.26
C LEU A 16 21.05 12.83 -2.05
N ARG A 17 21.64 13.58 -2.98
CA ARG A 17 22.84 13.16 -3.73
C ARG A 17 24.07 13.08 -2.85
N GLU A 18 24.29 14.05 -1.97
CA GLU A 18 25.37 14.04 -0.98
C GLU A 18 25.26 12.82 -0.05
N LEU A 19 24.04 12.42 0.27
CA LEU A 19 23.74 11.22 1.03
C LEU A 19 23.99 9.90 0.26
N GLY A 20 24.39 9.98 -1.00
CA GLY A 20 24.73 8.85 -1.86
C GLY A 20 23.55 8.29 -2.67
N LEU A 21 22.42 8.98 -2.73
CA LEU A 21 21.25 8.49 -3.46
C LEU A 21 21.31 8.87 -4.93
N ASN A 22 21.07 7.89 -5.81
CA ASN A 22 20.95 8.13 -7.24
C ASN A 22 19.56 8.70 -7.57
N THR A 23 19.50 10.02 -7.76
CA THR A 23 18.27 10.78 -8.00
C THR A 23 18.07 11.14 -9.47
N VAL A 24 16.87 10.84 -9.99
CA VAL A 24 16.41 11.19 -11.34
C VAL A 24 15.24 12.16 -11.23
N ILE A 25 15.42 13.39 -11.72
CA ILE A 25 14.38 14.42 -11.67
C ILE A 25 13.41 14.21 -12.84
N ARG A 26 12.12 14.15 -12.57
CA ARG A 26 11.06 14.10 -13.60
C ARG A 26 9.74 14.57 -13.02
N ARG A 27 8.75 14.88 -13.86
CA ARG A 27 7.40 15.13 -13.36
C ARG A 27 6.76 13.81 -12.89
N LEU A 28 6.23 13.79 -11.67
CA LEU A 28 5.43 12.68 -11.14
C LEU A 28 3.95 13.07 -11.15
N GLU A 29 3.10 12.12 -11.51
CA GLU A 29 1.64 12.32 -11.45
C GLU A 29 1.11 12.26 -10.01
N ILE A 30 1.75 11.45 -9.17
CA ILE A 30 1.35 11.17 -7.78
C ILE A 30 2.61 11.12 -6.91
N GLY A 31 2.56 11.83 -5.77
CA GLY A 31 3.65 11.91 -4.79
C GLY A 31 4.84 12.73 -5.29
N ASP A 32 5.82 12.91 -4.40
CA ASP A 32 6.99 13.77 -4.62
C ASP A 32 8.28 12.96 -4.81
N TYR A 33 8.38 11.78 -4.20
CA TYR A 33 9.54 10.89 -4.33
C TYR A 33 9.10 9.45 -4.55
N LEU A 34 9.52 8.85 -5.66
CA LEU A 34 9.25 7.45 -5.99
C LEU A 34 10.55 6.65 -5.93
N ILE A 35 10.64 5.74 -4.96
CA ILE A 35 11.78 4.86 -4.79
C ILE A 35 11.45 3.51 -5.44
N LYS A 36 12.31 3.06 -6.37
CA LYS A 36 12.17 1.78 -7.05
C LYS A 36 13.38 0.88 -6.82
N HIS A 37 13.10 -0.39 -6.54
CA HIS A 37 14.08 -1.47 -6.50
C HIS A 37 13.43 -2.79 -6.98
N GLY A 38 13.90 -3.33 -8.11
CA GLY A 38 13.27 -4.50 -8.74
C GLY A 38 11.79 -4.22 -9.11
N THR A 39 10.89 -5.04 -8.59
CA THR A 39 9.43 -4.89 -8.76
C THR A 39 8.77 -4.06 -7.64
N TYR A 40 9.54 -3.64 -6.63
CA TYR A 40 9.02 -2.89 -5.49
C TYR A 40 9.07 -1.38 -5.74
N GLU A 41 7.98 -0.72 -5.37
CA GLU A 41 7.79 0.72 -5.51
C GLU A 41 7.27 1.29 -4.19
N VAL A 42 7.91 2.33 -3.69
CA VAL A 42 7.46 3.11 -2.52
C VAL A 42 7.35 4.56 -2.94
N ILE A 43 6.16 5.13 -2.79
CA ILE A 43 5.92 6.56 -3.00
C ILE A 43 5.97 7.30 -1.67
N ILE A 44 6.55 8.50 -1.68
CA ILE A 44 6.59 9.43 -0.56
C ILE A 44 5.96 10.74 -1.01
N GLU A 45 4.98 11.21 -0.26
CA GLU A 45 4.44 12.57 -0.32
C GLU A 45 5.14 13.39 0.75
N ARG A 46 5.82 14.47 0.38
CA ARG A 46 6.40 15.44 1.30
C ARG A 46 5.39 16.56 1.56
N LYS A 47 5.32 17.02 2.80
CA LYS A 47 4.46 18.14 3.18
C LYS A 47 5.15 18.96 4.25
N SER A 48 5.17 20.29 4.14
CA SER A 48 5.60 21.11 5.27
C SER A 48 4.59 21.00 6.42
N ALA A 49 5.02 21.32 7.64
CA ALA A 49 4.12 21.39 8.79
C ALA A 49 2.94 22.35 8.52
N GLU A 50 3.21 23.50 7.91
CA GLU A 50 2.21 24.52 7.59
C GLU A 50 1.21 24.05 6.53
N ASP A 51 1.69 23.37 5.48
CA ASP A 51 0.84 22.79 4.44
C ASP A 51 0.04 21.61 4.97
N PHE A 52 0.61 20.82 5.88
CA PHE A 52 -0.08 19.72 6.53
C PHE A 52 -1.29 20.25 7.32
N LEU A 53 -1.10 21.26 8.17
CA LEU A 53 -2.19 21.89 8.92
C LEU A 53 -3.26 22.48 7.99
N SER A 54 -2.84 23.23 6.97
CA SER A 54 -3.76 23.79 5.96
C SER A 54 -4.57 22.69 5.27
N SER A 55 -3.92 21.59 4.91
CA SER A 55 -4.56 20.47 4.21
C SER A 55 -5.53 19.67 5.08
N ILE A 56 -5.39 19.70 6.41
CA ILE A 56 -6.39 19.17 7.34
C ILE A 56 -7.66 20.02 7.26
N VAL A 57 -7.53 21.35 7.39
CA VAL A 57 -8.67 22.28 7.36
C VAL A 57 -9.44 22.16 6.04
N ASP A 58 -8.73 22.12 4.92
CA ASP A 58 -9.33 22.06 3.59
C ASP A 58 -9.81 20.65 3.19
N ASN A 59 -9.68 19.65 4.08
CA ASN A 59 -9.88 18.21 3.80
C ASN A 59 -9.03 17.63 2.64
N ARG A 60 -8.10 18.40 2.08
CA ARG A 60 -7.24 18.03 0.96
C ARG A 60 -6.31 16.86 1.31
N LEU A 61 -5.87 16.79 2.57
CA LEU A 61 -5.00 15.75 3.10
C LEU A 61 -5.57 14.35 2.85
N PHE A 62 -6.83 14.15 3.21
CA PHE A 62 -7.48 12.85 3.13
C PHE A 62 -7.71 12.43 1.68
N ARG A 63 -7.98 13.37 0.78
CA ARG A 63 -8.09 13.09 -0.66
C ARG A 63 -6.75 12.66 -1.26
N GLN A 64 -5.65 13.33 -0.91
CA GLN A 64 -4.32 12.95 -1.37
C GLN A 64 -3.93 11.56 -0.85
N CYS A 65 -4.17 11.29 0.44
CA CYS A 65 -3.90 9.98 1.02
C CYS A 65 -4.80 8.87 0.43
N HIS A 66 -6.04 9.19 0.06
CA HIS A 66 -6.90 8.27 -0.67
C HIS A 66 -6.33 7.92 -2.06
N ILE A 67 -5.82 8.90 -2.81
CA ILE A 67 -5.18 8.66 -4.11
C ILE A 67 -3.93 7.78 -3.94
N LEU A 68 -3.06 8.11 -2.97
CA LEU A 68 -1.86 7.32 -2.66
C LEU A 68 -2.22 5.87 -2.33
N SER A 69 -3.13 5.66 -1.37
CA SER A 69 -3.59 4.32 -0.97
C SER A 69 -4.32 3.56 -2.06
N SER A 70 -4.87 4.22 -3.07
CA SER A 70 -5.53 3.53 -4.20
C SER A 70 -4.54 3.10 -5.29
N ARG A 71 -3.35 3.70 -5.33
CA ARG A 71 -2.36 3.45 -6.40
C ARG A 71 -1.18 2.60 -5.96
N TYR A 72 -0.80 2.72 -4.69
CA TYR A 72 0.36 2.05 -4.14
C TYR A 72 -0.04 1.21 -2.92
N PRO A 73 0.48 -0.03 -2.80
CA PRO A 73 0.18 -0.89 -1.65
C PRO A 73 0.74 -0.29 -0.35
N PHE A 74 1.81 0.49 -0.45
CA PHE A 74 2.48 1.11 0.67
C PHE A 74 3.07 2.46 0.25
N SER A 75 2.79 3.50 1.04
CA SER A 75 3.22 4.87 0.81
C SER A 75 3.59 5.53 2.12
N PHE A 76 4.42 6.56 2.06
CA PHE A 76 4.67 7.45 3.18
C PHE A 76 4.10 8.84 2.93
N LEU A 77 3.58 9.46 3.99
CA LEU A 77 3.40 10.89 4.08
C LEU A 77 4.45 11.43 5.05
N PHE A 78 5.43 12.18 4.56
CA PHE A 78 6.47 12.79 5.37
C PHE A 78 6.12 14.26 5.62
N VAL A 79 5.77 14.56 6.87
CA VAL A 79 5.53 15.92 7.33
C VAL A 79 6.85 16.49 7.87
N VAL A 80 7.27 17.65 7.36
CA VAL A 80 8.57 18.25 7.67
C VAL A 80 8.37 19.62 8.29
N GLY A 81 8.96 19.83 9.47
CA GLY A 81 8.86 21.06 10.26
C GLY A 81 8.24 20.83 11.64
N ASN A 82 8.32 21.86 12.47
CA ASN A 82 7.81 21.79 13.84
C ASN A 82 6.28 21.99 13.87
N LEU A 83 5.54 20.89 14.00
CA LEU A 83 4.07 20.92 14.04
C LEU A 83 3.50 21.73 15.21
N ARG A 84 4.18 21.76 16.36
CA ARG A 84 3.72 22.52 17.53
C ARG A 84 3.81 24.02 17.25
N LYS A 85 4.96 24.47 16.78
CA LYS A 85 5.18 25.87 16.39
C LYS A 85 4.21 26.29 15.28
N ALA A 86 4.08 25.47 14.23
CA ALA A 86 3.16 25.74 13.13
C ALA A 86 1.69 25.81 13.61
N ALA A 87 1.33 24.99 14.61
CA ALA A 87 -0.01 25.02 15.20
C ALA A 87 -0.24 26.29 16.02
N GLU A 88 0.74 26.70 16.83
CA GLU A 88 0.69 27.94 17.61
C GLU A 88 0.54 29.17 16.68
N GLU A 89 1.37 29.27 15.65
CA GLU A 89 1.35 30.38 14.68
C GLU A 89 0.03 30.48 13.90
N ARG A 90 -0.65 29.37 13.69
CA ARG A 90 -1.93 29.31 12.97
C ARG A 90 -3.15 29.22 13.87
N ASN A 91 -2.98 29.33 15.19
CA ASN A 91 -4.02 29.11 16.18
C ASN A 91 -4.80 27.79 15.95
N PHE A 92 -4.08 26.74 15.57
CA PHE A 92 -4.62 25.43 15.21
C PHE A 92 -4.70 24.53 16.44
N ASN A 93 -5.82 23.84 16.62
CA ASN A 93 -5.99 22.92 17.75
C ASN A 93 -5.12 21.66 17.57
N VAL A 94 -4.15 21.46 18.46
CA VAL A 94 -3.22 20.32 18.47
C VAL A 94 -3.94 18.95 18.49
N HIS A 95 -5.14 18.86 19.06
CA HIS A 95 -5.93 17.63 19.02
C HIS A 95 -6.38 17.26 17.61
N GLY A 96 -6.56 18.24 16.72
CA GLY A 96 -6.85 18.02 15.30
C GLY A 96 -5.68 17.34 14.58
N ILE A 97 -4.44 17.67 14.96
CA ILE A 97 -3.23 17.04 14.41
C ILE A 97 -3.19 15.57 14.83
N VAL A 98 -3.39 15.30 16.13
CA VAL A 98 -3.42 13.93 16.67
C VAL A 98 -4.49 13.10 15.98
N GLY A 99 -5.71 13.63 15.86
CA GLY A 99 -6.81 12.97 15.17
C GLY A 99 -6.52 12.68 13.70
N ALA A 100 -5.90 13.63 12.99
CA ALA A 100 -5.50 13.46 11.60
C ALA A 100 -4.45 12.35 11.44
N LEU A 101 -3.39 12.34 12.26
CA LEU A 101 -2.34 11.33 12.20
C LEU A 101 -2.88 9.92 12.49
N ILE A 102 -3.74 9.78 13.52
CA ILE A 102 -4.40 8.50 13.84
C ILE A 102 -5.29 8.05 12.68
N SER A 103 -6.11 8.96 12.14
CA SER A 103 -6.99 8.67 11.01
C SER A 103 -6.18 8.16 9.82
N LEU A 104 -5.06 8.80 9.48
CA LEU A 104 -4.19 8.36 8.39
C LEU A 104 -3.53 7.01 8.65
N ALA A 105 -3.04 6.76 9.87
CA ALA A 105 -2.39 5.50 10.22
C ALA A 105 -3.35 4.30 10.22
N VAL A 106 -4.63 4.52 10.54
CA VAL A 106 -5.64 3.46 10.66
C VAL A 106 -6.43 3.26 9.37
N LYS A 107 -6.72 4.33 8.62
CA LYS A 107 -7.58 4.29 7.43
C LYS A 107 -6.81 3.69 6.26
N ASN A 108 -7.25 2.53 5.81
CA ASN A 108 -6.68 1.79 4.70
C ASN A 108 -7.80 1.45 3.72
N VAL A 109 -7.69 1.89 2.46
CA VAL A 109 -8.66 1.53 1.41
C VAL A 109 -8.15 0.32 0.64
N GLN A 110 -7.04 0.47 -0.08
CA GLN A 110 -6.36 -0.62 -0.80
C GLN A 110 -4.91 -0.78 -0.34
N GLY A 111 -4.21 0.34 -0.14
CA GLY A 111 -2.86 0.42 0.40
C GLY A 111 -2.78 1.25 1.67
N GLN A 112 -1.62 1.17 2.33
CA GLN A 112 -1.34 1.90 3.56
C GLN A 112 -0.57 3.19 3.29
N VAL A 113 -0.99 4.27 3.93
CA VAL A 113 -0.22 5.53 4.00
C VAL A 113 0.27 5.69 5.43
N VAL A 114 1.59 5.67 5.62
CA VAL A 114 2.20 5.85 6.94
C VAL A 114 2.62 7.31 7.11
N PRO A 115 1.98 8.08 8.01
CA PRO A 115 2.44 9.42 8.31
C PRO A 115 3.66 9.36 9.24
N LEU A 116 4.75 10.03 8.87
CA LEU A 116 5.91 10.27 9.72
C LEU A 116 6.19 11.77 9.78
N VAL A 117 6.64 12.26 10.93
CA VAL A 117 6.94 13.67 11.18
C VAL A 117 8.43 13.81 11.44
N PHE A 118 9.05 14.79 10.81
CA PHE A 118 10.45 15.16 10.96
C PHE A 118 10.53 16.64 11.27
N GLU A 119 11.38 17.05 12.21
CA GLU A 119 11.52 18.46 12.56
C GLU A 119 12.30 19.23 11.51
N THR A 120 13.23 18.56 10.84
CA THR A 120 14.17 19.16 9.90
C THR A 120 14.17 18.46 8.54
N GLU A 121 14.63 19.17 7.53
CA GLU A 121 14.82 18.58 6.19
C GLU A 121 15.98 17.59 6.14
N ASP A 122 16.92 17.72 7.08
CA ASP A 122 18.03 16.80 7.29
C ASP A 122 17.52 15.43 7.69
N GLU A 123 16.63 15.38 8.68
CA GLU A 123 15.92 14.18 9.10
C GLU A 123 15.07 13.60 7.98
N PHE A 124 14.34 14.45 7.25
CA PHE A 124 13.59 14.02 6.06
C PHE A 124 14.50 13.31 5.03
N CYS A 125 15.63 13.93 4.67
CA CYS A 125 16.54 13.35 3.68
C CYS A 125 17.15 12.04 4.17
N TYR A 126 17.49 11.96 5.46
CA TYR A 126 17.96 10.73 6.08
C TYR A 126 16.89 9.64 6.13
N ALA A 127 15.62 10.01 6.33
CA ALA A 127 14.51 9.08 6.27
C ALA A 127 14.31 8.54 4.85
N VAL A 128 14.39 9.38 3.81
CA VAL A 128 14.37 8.94 2.39
C VAL A 128 15.51 7.94 2.11
N LYS A 129 16.74 8.26 2.55
CA LYS A 129 17.88 7.33 2.46
C LYS A 129 17.60 6.00 3.17
N SER A 130 17.03 6.07 4.37
CA SER A 130 16.72 4.88 5.16
C SER A 130 15.65 4.00 4.50
N VAL A 131 14.64 4.61 3.87
CA VAL A 131 13.64 3.89 3.08
C VAL A 131 14.29 3.22 1.88
N GLU A 132 15.15 3.93 1.14
CA GLU A 132 15.85 3.35 -0.01
C GLU A 132 16.72 2.15 0.39
N LYS A 133 17.54 2.32 1.44
CA LYS A 133 18.40 1.27 1.98
C LYS A 133 17.59 0.02 2.35
N ARG A 134 16.53 0.18 3.15
CA ARG A 134 15.69 -0.95 3.59
C ARG A 134 14.94 -1.61 2.43
N LEU A 135 14.62 -0.86 1.38
CA LEU A 135 14.00 -1.42 0.18
C LEU A 135 14.99 -2.28 -0.61
N VAL A 136 16.23 -1.82 -0.74
CA VAL A 136 17.33 -2.57 -1.37
C VAL A 136 17.69 -3.82 -0.59
N GLU A 137 17.73 -3.73 0.74
CA GLU A 137 18.01 -4.87 1.64
C GLU A 137 16.82 -5.85 1.76
N GLY A 138 15.66 -5.51 1.17
CA GLY A 138 14.44 -6.32 1.28
C GLY A 138 13.81 -6.35 2.68
N GLU A 139 14.23 -5.44 3.56
CA GLU A 139 13.69 -5.26 4.91
C GLU A 139 12.38 -4.50 4.92
N LEU A 140 12.19 -3.58 3.97
CA LEU A 140 10.87 -3.12 3.57
C LEU A 140 10.23 -4.22 2.75
N ARG A 141 9.90 -5.32 3.43
CA ARG A 141 8.84 -6.18 2.97
C ARG A 141 7.60 -5.31 3.01
N ILE A 142 7.28 -4.69 1.87
CA ILE A 142 5.90 -4.44 1.49
C ILE A 142 5.30 -5.83 1.43
N VAL A 143 4.99 -6.40 2.60
CA VAL A 143 4.03 -7.47 2.69
C VAL A 143 2.82 -6.75 2.13
N PRO A 144 2.32 -7.11 0.94
CA PRO A 144 0.96 -6.71 0.61
C PRO A 144 0.21 -7.19 1.83
N ARG A 145 -0.33 -6.28 2.66
CA ARG A 145 -1.13 -6.69 3.80
C ARG A 145 -2.11 -7.65 3.16
N LEU A 146 -1.96 -8.95 3.46
CA LEU A 146 -2.89 -9.97 3.00
C LEU A 146 -4.23 -9.33 3.32
N GLN A 147 -4.98 -8.94 2.29
CA GLN A 147 -6.26 -8.27 2.43
C GLN A 147 -7.09 -9.17 3.32
N LYS A 148 -7.05 -8.94 4.63
CA LYS A 148 -7.48 -9.83 5.71
C LYS A 148 -8.03 -11.14 5.15
N LEU A 149 -7.17 -12.00 4.60
CA LEU A 149 -7.68 -13.13 3.83
C LEU A 149 -8.26 -14.03 4.89
N GLU A 150 -9.59 -14.10 4.94
CA GLU A 150 -10.34 -14.83 5.96
C GLU A 150 -9.89 -16.30 6.07
N SER A 151 -9.07 -16.79 5.14
CA SER A 151 -8.12 -17.90 5.29
C SER A 151 -7.21 -17.92 4.06
N PRO A 152 -5.92 -18.31 4.15
CA PRO A 152 -5.09 -18.59 2.96
C PRO A 152 -5.75 -19.59 2.00
N GLN A 153 -6.61 -20.47 2.51
CA GLN A 153 -7.39 -21.40 1.71
C GLN A 153 -8.48 -20.69 0.89
N ILE A 154 -9.12 -19.66 1.45
CA ILE A 154 -10.12 -18.85 0.74
C ILE A 154 -9.44 -18.08 -0.39
N ALA A 155 -8.29 -17.47 -0.11
CA ALA A 155 -7.48 -16.76 -1.10
C ALA A 155 -7.11 -17.64 -2.29
N MET A 156 -6.58 -18.84 -2.00
CA MET A 156 -6.17 -19.79 -3.02
C MET A 156 -7.34 -20.21 -3.91
N LEU A 157 -8.53 -20.40 -3.34
CA LEU A 157 -9.73 -20.76 -4.10
C LEU A 157 -10.28 -19.59 -4.92
N GLN A 158 -10.16 -18.35 -4.42
CA GLN A 158 -10.56 -17.14 -5.16
C GLN A 158 -9.68 -16.84 -6.38
N ALA A 159 -8.48 -17.42 -6.45
CA ALA A 159 -7.65 -17.35 -7.65
C ALA A 159 -8.25 -18.12 -8.85
N ILE A 160 -9.26 -18.96 -8.63
CA ILE A 160 -9.96 -19.70 -9.68
C ILE A 160 -11.01 -18.78 -10.33
N PRO A 161 -10.99 -18.57 -11.67
CA PRO A 161 -11.94 -17.70 -12.34
C PRO A 161 -13.40 -18.03 -12.02
N GLY A 162 -14.18 -17.02 -11.60
CA GLY A 162 -15.60 -17.16 -11.27
C GLY A 162 -15.90 -17.80 -9.91
N ILE A 163 -14.89 -17.95 -9.04
CA ILE A 163 -15.02 -18.33 -7.63
C ILE A 163 -14.75 -17.11 -6.75
N GLY A 164 -15.81 -16.52 -6.20
CA GLY A 164 -15.71 -15.49 -5.16
C GLY A 164 -15.74 -16.09 -3.75
N GLU A 165 -15.67 -15.24 -2.73
CA GLU A 165 -15.62 -15.61 -1.31
C GLU A 165 -16.71 -16.60 -0.88
N LYS A 166 -17.97 -16.33 -1.21
CA LYS A 166 -19.10 -17.22 -0.89
C LYS A 166 -18.90 -18.64 -1.43
N LYS A 167 -18.42 -18.77 -2.67
CA LYS A 167 -18.19 -20.09 -3.30
C LYS A 167 -16.96 -20.79 -2.71
N ALA A 168 -15.90 -20.05 -2.41
CA ALA A 168 -14.72 -20.58 -1.71
C ALA A 168 -15.09 -21.13 -0.32
N LEU A 169 -15.90 -20.38 0.45
CA LEU A 169 -16.44 -20.84 1.73
C LEU A 169 -17.32 -22.07 1.58
N ASN A 170 -18.22 -22.12 0.59
CA ASN A 170 -19.06 -23.29 0.34
C ASN A 170 -18.25 -24.54 -0.02
N LEU A 171 -17.19 -24.38 -0.81
CA LEU A 171 -16.23 -25.46 -1.10
C LEU A 171 -15.55 -25.96 0.19
N LEU A 172 -15.03 -25.05 1.01
CA LEU A 172 -14.34 -25.41 2.25
C LEU A 172 -15.29 -26.03 3.29
N ARG A 173 -16.51 -25.53 3.41
CA ARG A 173 -17.55 -26.13 4.29
C ARG A 173 -17.90 -27.54 3.85
N LYS A 174 -18.01 -27.79 2.55
CA LYS A 174 -18.37 -29.11 2.03
C LYS A 174 -17.24 -30.13 2.14
N PHE A 175 -16.03 -29.74 1.75
CA PHE A 175 -14.90 -30.68 1.62
C PHE A 175 -13.96 -30.65 2.83
N GLY A 176 -14.03 -29.63 3.68
CA GLY A 176 -13.24 -29.46 4.90
C GLY A 176 -11.84 -28.88 4.67
N ASN A 177 -11.20 -29.14 3.54
CA ASN A 177 -9.89 -28.56 3.21
C ASN A 177 -9.62 -28.54 1.70
N VAL A 178 -8.58 -27.79 1.29
CA VAL A 178 -8.17 -27.63 -0.12
C VAL A 178 -7.76 -28.95 -0.76
N TYR A 179 -7.06 -29.83 -0.04
CA TYR A 179 -6.62 -31.12 -0.57
C TYR A 179 -7.79 -31.96 -1.08
N ARG A 180 -8.90 -32.02 -0.32
CA ARG A 180 -10.12 -32.73 -0.72
C ARG A 180 -10.83 -32.06 -1.89
N ILE A 181 -10.81 -30.72 -1.97
CA ILE A 181 -11.38 -29.98 -3.11
C ILE A 181 -10.63 -30.30 -4.41
N VAL A 182 -9.30 -30.29 -4.37
CA VAL A 182 -8.43 -30.57 -5.52
C VAL A 182 -8.64 -31.99 -6.07
N ASN A 183 -8.85 -32.95 -5.16
CA ASN A 183 -9.05 -34.35 -5.49
C ASN A 183 -10.51 -34.74 -5.80
N ALA A 184 -11.48 -33.85 -5.58
CA ALA A 184 -12.89 -34.12 -5.85
C ALA A 184 -13.17 -34.33 -7.35
N SER A 185 -14.15 -35.18 -7.65
CA SER A 185 -14.68 -35.37 -9.00
C SER A 185 -15.53 -34.17 -9.45
N VAL A 186 -15.73 -34.04 -10.77
CA VAL A 186 -16.60 -33.02 -11.36
C VAL A 186 -18.01 -33.07 -10.74
N SER A 187 -18.56 -34.27 -10.55
CA SER A 187 -19.90 -34.45 -9.98
C SER A 187 -19.99 -33.99 -8.53
N GLU A 188 -18.95 -34.22 -7.72
CA GLU A 188 -18.91 -33.77 -6.32
C GLU A 188 -18.80 -32.25 -6.21
N LEU A 189 -17.96 -31.64 -7.07
CA LEU A 189 -17.81 -30.19 -7.18
C LEU A 189 -19.11 -29.52 -7.65
N ALA A 190 -19.82 -30.11 -8.60
CA ALA A 190 -21.09 -29.59 -9.13
C ALA A 190 -22.24 -29.63 -8.11
N ARG A 191 -22.10 -30.40 -7.03
CA ARG A 191 -23.06 -30.44 -5.92
C ARG A 191 -22.79 -29.36 -4.86
N VAL A 192 -21.87 -28.41 -5.11
CA VAL A 192 -21.62 -27.28 -4.21
C VAL A 192 -22.55 -26.14 -4.60
N GLU A 193 -23.23 -25.54 -3.63
CA GLU A 193 -24.12 -24.40 -3.87
C GLU A 193 -23.37 -23.27 -4.60
N GLY A 194 -23.89 -22.87 -5.78
CA GLY A 194 -23.30 -21.84 -6.63
C GLY A 194 -22.25 -22.34 -7.63
N ILE A 195 -21.98 -23.65 -7.70
CA ILE A 195 -21.08 -24.28 -8.65
C ILE A 195 -21.86 -25.24 -9.53
N GLY A 196 -22.25 -24.80 -10.73
CA GLY A 196 -22.86 -25.67 -11.74
C GLY A 196 -21.82 -26.52 -12.48
N GLU A 197 -22.29 -27.48 -13.29
CA GLU A 197 -21.46 -28.48 -13.96
C GLU A 197 -20.36 -27.88 -14.85
N LYS A 198 -20.66 -26.81 -15.59
CA LYS A 198 -19.67 -26.08 -16.39
C LYS A 198 -18.50 -25.56 -15.55
N LYS A 199 -18.81 -24.95 -14.40
CA LYS A 199 -17.80 -24.40 -13.48
C LYS A 199 -17.04 -25.52 -12.77
N ALA A 200 -17.72 -26.60 -12.39
CA ALA A 200 -17.10 -27.79 -11.81
C ALA A 200 -16.05 -28.41 -12.76
N ARG A 201 -16.36 -28.54 -14.06
CA ARG A 201 -15.40 -29.00 -15.08
C ARG A 201 -14.21 -28.06 -15.23
N GLU A 202 -14.42 -26.75 -15.11
CA GLU A 202 -13.35 -25.75 -15.17
C GLU A 202 -12.40 -25.86 -13.97
N ILE A 203 -12.94 -25.92 -12.75
CA ILE A 203 -12.17 -26.15 -11.51
C ILE A 203 -11.35 -27.44 -11.63
N TYR A 204 -12.01 -28.55 -11.97
CA TYR A 204 -11.38 -29.87 -12.09
C TYR A 204 -10.20 -29.86 -13.07
N ARG A 205 -10.36 -29.16 -14.19
CA ARG A 205 -9.34 -29.03 -15.24
C ARG A 205 -8.16 -28.19 -14.79
N ILE A 206 -8.40 -27.07 -14.09
CA ILE A 206 -7.33 -26.18 -13.62
C ILE A 206 -6.35 -26.95 -12.72
N PHE A 207 -6.86 -27.79 -11.81
CA PHE A 207 -6.01 -28.57 -10.91
C PHE A 207 -5.23 -29.71 -11.57
N ARG A 208 -5.59 -30.11 -12.78
CA ARG A 208 -5.01 -31.26 -13.49
C ARG A 208 -4.31 -30.89 -14.79
N ARG A 209 -4.28 -29.61 -15.13
CA ARG A 209 -3.61 -29.13 -16.33
C ARG A 209 -2.10 -29.12 -16.06
N GLU A 210 -1.34 -29.80 -16.90
CA GLU A 210 0.12 -29.73 -16.87
C GLU A 210 0.59 -28.31 -17.22
N PHE A 211 1.64 -27.87 -16.53
CA PHE A 211 2.31 -26.62 -16.84
C PHE A 211 2.98 -26.74 -18.21
N LYS A 212 2.81 -25.74 -19.06
CA LYS A 212 3.46 -25.64 -20.37
C LYS A 212 4.55 -24.58 -20.30
#